data_AF-A0A7W1XXI9-F1
#
_entry.id   AF-A0A7W1XXI9-F1
#
_cell.length_a   1.000
_cell.length_b   1.000
_cell.length_c   1.000
_cell.angle_alpha   90.00
_cell.angle_beta   90.00
_cell.angle_gamma   90.00
#
_symmetry.space_group_name_H-M   'P 1'
#
loop_
_entity.id
_entity.type
_entity.pdbx_description
1 polymer ?
#
loop_
_entity_poly.entity_id
_entity_poly.type
_entity_poly.pdbx_seq_one_letter_code
_entity_poly.pdbx_strand_id
1 'polypeptide(L)'
;MSLAAQAPDGTLHPLRKLLALLLVSVFTFSISGCGGGDASSDPEGESGGASDDLISQVEELISETEALMSEASAAEAEKYMASDFEAATKVLNRAKEYLDDGEGKKARTQIRSAKRKFDTILKDVTKIAGEMEEIEGQKKAYAEKLEAAKAAGAEKLASSEVDGAARSYEKALKYIKDGKTKSAKKYIGYAIGDLDRALEEVGRKSQEKVKADQEKALMAEKKQLAMDAGAEEKALRDLEYARDRERLGDQSYESGDFDGAARSYRDAKTGYVGALETAKRSELAANSNNNGGNNSGYNDDTGNGGGYGGGDEVPGIDDIDIPDIGVGGDNSDLSSGLPGLFSGVAEYNSAKGSLSLNWSAGTELQQDMKRLAGDPANAIFEGDEGVGSGQDGNYVLAGNTAGYHIVNASFEDGVVIRAKVQFQLLINKPEFELVLMSDGGGDFYAVSYGANARVYNDGLKTATVVSPVKMYRKSPKDWVQKREPYDFEVRYFKRTEDEKGVLEAKINGETTVKLTTDKYRKGFAGFRWNDTKFIVQELEVRGLVDEEWAKAELNKSPEESSGGGDDDFDF
;
A
#
# COMPACT_ATOMS: atom_id res chain seq x y z
N MET A 1 42.62 -56.98 20.29
CA MET A 1 41.40 -56.89 21.12
C MET A 1 40.29 -56.46 20.15
N SER A 2 39.62 -57.33 19.39
CA SER A 2 38.61 -58.36 19.73
C SER A 2 37.66 -57.98 20.86
N LEU A 3 36.43 -57.62 20.49
CA LEU A 3 35.23 -58.32 20.93
C LEU A 3 34.12 -58.12 19.89
N ALA A 4 33.57 -59.24 19.43
CA ALA A 4 32.43 -59.38 18.55
C ALA A 4 31.21 -59.84 19.36
N ALA A 5 30.00 -59.46 18.93
CA ALA A 5 28.74 -60.20 19.10
C ALA A 5 27.72 -59.58 18.12
N GLN A 6 27.41 -60.23 16.99
CA GLN A 6 26.35 -61.23 16.72
C GLN A 6 24.98 -60.61 16.34
N ALA A 7 24.46 -61.07 15.19
CA ALA A 7 23.40 -60.52 14.33
C ALA A 7 21.95 -60.77 14.83
N PRO A 8 20.90 -60.38 14.07
CA PRO A 8 20.46 -61.26 12.97
C PRO A 8 19.98 -60.58 11.68
N ASP A 9 19.96 -61.42 10.65
CA ASP A 9 19.43 -61.25 9.30
C ASP A 9 18.00 -60.69 9.23
N GLY A 10 17.72 -59.90 8.18
CA GLY A 10 16.35 -59.59 7.79
C GLY A 10 16.22 -58.43 6.79
N THR A 11 15.76 -58.75 5.59
CA THR A 11 15.07 -57.83 4.65
C THR A 11 15.87 -56.74 3.91
N LEU A 12 16.71 -57.15 2.96
CA LEU A 12 17.15 -56.30 1.83
C LEU A 12 16.85 -56.96 0.47
N HIS A 13 15.63 -57.51 0.33
CA HIS A 13 15.24 -58.27 -0.86
C HIS A 13 14.08 -57.76 -1.76
N PRO A 14 13.35 -56.64 -1.51
CA PRO A 14 12.35 -56.20 -2.50
C PRO A 14 12.88 -55.18 -3.53
N LEU A 15 13.89 -54.36 -3.19
CA LEU A 15 14.31 -53.23 -4.04
C LEU A 15 15.16 -53.60 -5.26
N ARG A 16 15.78 -54.79 -5.30
CA ARG A 16 16.53 -55.28 -6.48
C ARG A 16 15.67 -55.99 -7.52
N LYS A 17 14.43 -56.40 -7.19
CA LYS A 17 13.49 -56.97 -8.17
C LYS A 17 12.69 -55.89 -8.90
N LEU A 18 12.54 -54.69 -8.32
CA LEU A 18 11.83 -53.58 -8.95
C LEU A 18 12.60 -52.93 -10.11
N LEU A 19 13.94 -52.99 -10.09
CA LEU A 19 14.78 -52.40 -11.15
C LEU A 19 15.03 -53.34 -12.35
N ALA A 20 14.78 -54.65 -12.20
CA ALA A 20 15.04 -55.64 -13.25
C ALA A 20 13.85 -55.86 -14.20
N LEU A 21 12.65 -55.38 -13.85
CA LEU A 21 11.45 -55.54 -14.68
C LEU A 21 11.22 -54.39 -15.67
N LEU A 22 11.96 -53.29 -15.56
CA LEU A 22 11.82 -52.09 -16.38
C LEU A 22 12.66 -52.11 -17.68
N LEU A 23 13.30 -53.23 -18.00
CA LEU A 23 14.29 -53.29 -19.08
C LEU A 23 14.25 -54.56 -19.94
N VAL A 24 13.09 -55.21 -20.13
CA VAL A 24 12.87 -56.14 -21.25
C VAL A 24 11.40 -56.15 -21.66
N SER A 25 11.02 -55.34 -22.65
CA SER A 25 9.96 -55.65 -23.64
C SER A 25 9.78 -54.50 -24.62
N VAL A 26 10.78 -54.30 -25.46
CA VAL A 26 10.57 -53.72 -26.80
C VAL A 26 10.01 -54.86 -27.65
N PHE A 27 8.70 -54.86 -27.91
CA PHE A 27 8.13 -55.60 -29.03
C PHE A 27 7.26 -54.67 -29.88
N THR A 28 7.66 -54.60 -31.14
CA THR A 28 7.09 -53.87 -32.26
C THR A 28 5.63 -54.21 -32.50
N PHE A 29 4.74 -53.21 -32.49
CA PHE A 29 3.40 -53.31 -33.07
C PHE A 29 3.50 -53.09 -34.59
N SER A 30 3.30 -54.15 -35.37
CA SER A 30 2.91 -54.06 -36.77
C SER A 30 1.42 -53.75 -36.87
N ILE A 31 1.11 -52.62 -37.51
CA ILE A 31 -0.24 -52.19 -37.87
C ILE A 31 -0.67 -53.01 -39.10
N SER A 32 -1.73 -53.81 -38.94
CA SER A 32 -2.56 -54.30 -40.04
C SER A 32 -4.02 -54.09 -39.66
N GLY A 33 -4.53 -52.89 -39.99
CA GLY A 33 -5.95 -52.57 -39.95
C GLY A 33 -6.49 -52.48 -41.36
N CYS A 34 -7.38 -53.41 -41.72
CA CYS A 34 -8.24 -53.30 -42.89
C CYS A 34 -9.58 -53.99 -42.57
N GLY A 35 -10.69 -53.29 -42.77
CA GLY A 35 -12.01 -53.90 -43.01
C GLY A 35 -12.96 -53.90 -41.82
N GLY A 36 -13.81 -52.87 -41.74
CA GLY A 36 -15.16 -53.03 -41.22
C GLY A 36 -16.03 -53.79 -42.23
N GLY A 37 -17.04 -54.50 -41.74
CA GLY A 37 -17.98 -55.25 -42.58
C GLY A 37 -19.04 -55.98 -41.76
N ASP A 38 -20.20 -55.33 -41.69
CA ASP A 38 -21.58 -55.83 -41.56
C ASP A 38 -21.97 -56.98 -40.62
N ALA A 39 -22.97 -56.64 -39.81
CA ALA A 39 -23.94 -57.55 -39.23
C ALA A 39 -24.93 -58.03 -40.30
N SER A 40 -25.15 -59.34 -40.40
CA SER A 40 -26.48 -59.90 -40.71
C SER A 40 -26.61 -61.36 -40.26
N SER A 41 -27.78 -61.63 -39.66
CA SER A 41 -28.49 -62.90 -39.43
C SER A 41 -27.90 -63.96 -38.48
N ASP A 42 -28.55 -64.09 -37.31
CA ASP A 42 -28.62 -65.31 -36.49
C ASP A 42 -29.28 -66.48 -37.26
N PRO A 43 -29.05 -67.73 -36.82
CA PRO A 43 -30.18 -68.41 -36.19
C PRO A 43 -29.82 -69.16 -34.90
N GLU A 44 -30.86 -69.28 -34.08
CA GLU A 44 -30.98 -70.00 -32.82
C GLU A 44 -30.33 -71.41 -32.82
N GLY A 45 -29.64 -71.75 -31.73
CA GLY A 45 -29.21 -73.12 -31.46
C GLY A 45 -28.21 -73.23 -30.31
N GLU A 46 -28.66 -73.89 -29.24
CA GLU A 46 -27.89 -74.45 -28.12
C GLU A 46 -27.31 -73.50 -27.06
N SER A 47 -27.97 -73.55 -25.89
CA SER A 47 -27.38 -73.31 -24.57
C SER A 47 -26.26 -74.33 -24.30
N GLY A 48 -25.13 -74.18 -24.99
CA GLY A 48 -23.90 -74.85 -24.65
C GLY A 48 -23.33 -74.17 -23.41
N GLY A 49 -23.30 -74.89 -22.29
CA GLY A 49 -22.61 -74.47 -21.08
C GLY A 49 -21.22 -73.93 -21.43
N ALA A 50 -20.79 -72.89 -20.74
CA ALA A 50 -19.42 -72.40 -20.85
C ALA A 50 -18.48 -73.62 -20.76
N SER A 51 -17.66 -73.86 -21.78
CA SER A 51 -16.65 -74.91 -21.72
C SER A 51 -15.85 -74.74 -20.44
N ASP A 52 -15.50 -75.83 -19.73
CA ASP A 52 -14.77 -75.78 -18.46
C ASP A 52 -13.52 -74.86 -18.51
N ASP A 53 -12.87 -74.78 -19.68
CA ASP A 53 -11.77 -73.86 -19.97
C ASP A 53 -12.14 -72.36 -19.87
N LEU A 54 -13.35 -71.98 -20.26
CA LEU A 54 -13.85 -70.60 -20.18
C LEU A 54 -14.18 -70.23 -18.73
N ILE A 55 -14.78 -71.16 -17.99
CA ILE A 55 -15.08 -70.98 -16.56
C ILE A 55 -13.77 -70.77 -15.80
N SER A 56 -12.78 -71.65 -16.01
CA SER A 56 -11.46 -71.56 -15.39
C SER A 56 -10.75 -70.22 -15.68
N GLN A 57 -10.83 -69.73 -16.93
CA GLN A 57 -10.27 -68.42 -17.31
C GLN A 57 -10.96 -67.24 -16.61
N VAL A 58 -12.27 -67.35 -16.36
CA VAL A 58 -13.02 -66.29 -15.66
C VAL A 58 -12.71 -66.31 -14.17
N GLU A 59 -12.58 -67.49 -13.56
CA GLU A 59 -12.15 -67.65 -12.16
C GLU A 59 -10.76 -67.06 -11.90
N GLU A 60 -9.81 -67.31 -12.80
CA GLU A 60 -8.47 -66.71 -12.75
C GLU A 60 -8.53 -65.18 -12.84
N LEU A 61 -9.31 -64.64 -13.79
CA LEU A 61 -9.51 -63.19 -13.91
C LEU A 61 -10.20 -62.58 -12.69
N ILE A 62 -11.10 -63.31 -12.03
CA ILE A 62 -11.73 -62.88 -10.77
C ILE A 62 -10.68 -62.77 -9.69
N SER A 63 -9.84 -63.80 -9.52
CA SER A 63 -8.76 -63.80 -8.52
C SER A 63 -7.76 -62.65 -8.77
N GLU A 64 -7.34 -62.42 -10.01
CA GLU A 64 -6.49 -61.27 -10.36
C GLU A 64 -7.15 -59.93 -10.02
N THR A 65 -8.44 -59.80 -10.29
CA THR A 65 -9.18 -58.56 -10.03
C THR A 65 -9.39 -58.32 -8.54
N GLU A 66 -9.60 -59.38 -7.75
CA GLU A 66 -9.65 -59.30 -6.28
C GLU A 66 -8.30 -58.90 -5.68
N ALA A 67 -7.19 -59.38 -6.25
CA ALA A 67 -5.86 -58.94 -5.86
C ALA A 67 -5.68 -57.43 -6.11
N LEU A 68 -6.08 -56.92 -7.28
CA LEU A 68 -6.06 -55.49 -7.59
C LEU A 68 -6.97 -54.66 -6.65
N MET A 69 -8.15 -55.19 -6.31
CA MET A 69 -9.04 -54.57 -5.34
C MET A 69 -8.37 -54.46 -3.96
N SER A 70 -7.70 -55.54 -3.51
CA SER A 70 -6.98 -55.56 -2.25
C SER A 70 -5.79 -54.60 -2.25
N GLU A 71 -5.03 -54.51 -3.36
CA GLU A 71 -3.94 -53.55 -3.50
C GLU A 71 -4.44 -52.10 -3.51
N ALA A 72 -5.54 -51.81 -4.22
CA ALA A 72 -6.15 -50.49 -4.24
C ALA A 72 -6.68 -50.09 -2.85
N SER A 73 -7.30 -51.03 -2.12
CA SER A 73 -7.76 -50.81 -0.73
C SER A 73 -6.57 -50.52 0.20
N ALA A 74 -5.48 -51.29 0.08
CA ALA A 74 -4.24 -51.06 0.84
C ALA A 74 -3.60 -49.70 0.55
N ALA A 75 -3.80 -49.14 -0.65
CA ALA A 75 -3.41 -47.79 -1.03
C ALA A 75 -4.45 -46.70 -0.65
N GLU A 76 -5.40 -47.02 0.23
CA GLU A 76 -6.48 -46.13 0.70
C GLU A 76 -7.49 -45.68 -0.37
N ALA A 77 -7.73 -46.47 -1.43
CA ALA A 77 -8.70 -46.11 -2.47
C ALA A 77 -10.12 -45.94 -1.93
N GLU A 78 -10.48 -46.67 -0.87
CA GLU A 78 -11.76 -46.52 -0.17
C GLU A 78 -11.93 -45.13 0.48
N LYS A 79 -10.83 -44.44 0.77
CA LYS A 79 -10.84 -43.10 1.37
C LYS A 79 -10.80 -42.01 0.31
N TYR A 80 -9.90 -42.11 -0.67
CA TYR A 80 -9.68 -41.03 -1.65
C TYR A 80 -10.44 -41.20 -2.96
N MET A 81 -10.93 -42.40 -3.26
CA MET A 81 -11.66 -42.74 -4.50
C MET A 81 -12.91 -43.59 -4.20
N ALA A 82 -13.57 -43.33 -3.07
CA ALA A 82 -14.65 -44.16 -2.53
C ALA A 82 -15.74 -44.52 -3.57
N SER A 83 -16.21 -43.54 -4.35
CA SER A 83 -17.26 -43.76 -5.36
C SER A 83 -16.81 -44.66 -6.51
N ASP A 84 -15.57 -44.49 -6.99
CA ASP A 84 -15.05 -45.28 -8.10
C ASP A 84 -14.74 -46.71 -7.63
N PHE A 85 -14.22 -46.85 -6.41
CA PHE A 85 -13.98 -48.12 -5.75
C PHE A 85 -15.28 -48.92 -5.54
N GLU A 86 -16.34 -48.27 -5.05
CA GLU A 86 -17.66 -48.89 -4.90
C GLU A 86 -18.24 -49.32 -6.26
N ALA A 87 -18.12 -48.46 -7.28
CA ALA A 87 -18.59 -48.76 -8.63
C ALA A 87 -17.82 -49.93 -9.28
N ALA A 88 -16.50 -50.03 -9.06
CA ALA A 88 -15.70 -51.15 -9.54
C ALA A 88 -16.07 -52.46 -8.81
N THR A 89 -16.28 -52.39 -7.50
CA THR A 89 -16.71 -53.53 -6.66
C THR A 89 -18.07 -54.08 -7.12
N LYS A 90 -19.03 -53.20 -7.46
CA LYS A 90 -20.32 -53.60 -8.03
C LYS A 90 -20.17 -54.37 -9.35
N VAL A 91 -19.26 -53.97 -10.23
CA VAL A 91 -19.01 -54.66 -11.50
C VAL A 91 -18.34 -56.02 -11.27
N LEU A 92 -17.41 -56.10 -10.32
CA LEU A 92 -16.79 -57.36 -9.90
C LEU A 92 -17.84 -58.35 -9.36
N ASN A 93 -18.72 -57.91 -8.45
CA ASN A 93 -19.77 -58.76 -7.91
C ASN A 93 -20.72 -59.26 -8.99
N ARG A 94 -21.09 -58.40 -9.95
CA ARG A 94 -21.93 -58.80 -11.09
C ARG A 94 -21.23 -59.79 -12.02
N ALA A 95 -19.91 -59.75 -12.13
CA ALA A 95 -19.15 -60.76 -12.87
C ALA A 95 -19.20 -62.13 -12.19
N LYS A 96 -19.16 -62.17 -10.85
CA LYS A 96 -19.31 -63.39 -10.05
C LYS A 96 -20.72 -63.98 -10.20
N GLU A 97 -21.76 -63.14 -10.09
CA GLU A 97 -23.15 -63.56 -10.32
C GLU A 97 -23.33 -64.20 -11.70
N TYR A 98 -22.80 -63.59 -12.77
CA TYR A 98 -22.87 -64.18 -14.11
C TYR A 98 -22.08 -65.50 -14.25
N LEU A 99 -21.04 -65.71 -13.44
CA LEU A 99 -20.31 -66.97 -13.45
C LEU A 99 -21.13 -68.07 -12.78
N ASP A 100 -21.73 -67.76 -11.62
CA ASP A 100 -22.59 -68.67 -10.85
C ASP A 100 -23.84 -69.07 -11.66
N ASP A 101 -24.40 -68.16 -12.46
CA ASP A 101 -25.52 -68.41 -13.37
C ASP A 101 -25.13 -69.22 -14.64
N GLY A 102 -23.86 -69.60 -14.78
CA GLY A 102 -23.34 -70.32 -15.96
C GLY A 102 -23.13 -69.45 -17.20
N GLU A 103 -23.29 -68.13 -17.08
CA GLU A 103 -23.15 -67.16 -18.17
C GLU A 103 -21.69 -66.71 -18.40
N GLY A 104 -20.76 -67.66 -18.55
CA GLY A 104 -19.31 -67.42 -18.57
C GLY A 104 -18.81 -66.35 -19.55
N LYS A 105 -19.45 -66.16 -20.73
CA LYS A 105 -19.10 -65.08 -21.68
C LYS A 105 -19.43 -63.68 -21.13
N LYS A 106 -20.57 -63.53 -20.45
CA LYS A 106 -20.98 -62.26 -19.81
C LYS A 106 -20.12 -61.99 -18.58
N ALA A 107 -19.85 -63.02 -17.77
CA ALA A 107 -18.91 -62.95 -16.65
C ALA A 107 -17.52 -62.46 -17.10
N ARG A 108 -16.96 -63.04 -18.18
CA ARG A 108 -15.68 -62.62 -18.77
C ARG A 108 -15.66 -61.15 -19.20
N THR A 109 -16.77 -60.67 -19.73
CA THR A 109 -16.87 -59.27 -20.19
C THR A 109 -16.90 -58.31 -19.00
N GLN A 110 -17.69 -58.62 -17.97
CA GLN A 110 -17.76 -57.81 -16.75
C GLN A 110 -16.45 -57.84 -15.97
N ILE A 111 -15.80 -58.99 -15.84
CA ILE A 111 -14.54 -59.08 -15.08
C ILE A 111 -13.41 -58.30 -15.75
N ARG A 112 -13.32 -58.31 -17.08
CA ARG A 112 -12.37 -57.46 -17.82
C ARG A 112 -12.64 -55.96 -17.61
N SER A 113 -13.91 -55.58 -17.47
CA SER A 113 -14.31 -54.20 -17.16
C SER A 113 -13.91 -53.83 -15.73
N ALA A 114 -14.22 -54.69 -14.75
CA ALA A 114 -13.82 -54.51 -13.35
C ALA A 114 -12.30 -54.43 -13.20
N LYS A 115 -11.55 -55.34 -13.84
CA LYS A 115 -10.08 -55.35 -13.87
C LYS A 115 -9.52 -54.01 -14.35
N ARG A 116 -9.98 -53.51 -15.51
CA ARG A 116 -9.55 -52.19 -16.03
C ARG A 116 -9.88 -51.03 -15.09
N LYS A 117 -11.03 -51.08 -14.41
CA LYS A 117 -11.41 -50.08 -13.41
C LYS A 117 -10.46 -50.12 -12.20
N PHE A 118 -10.21 -51.29 -11.62
CA PHE A 118 -9.28 -51.43 -10.50
C PHE A 118 -7.84 -51.11 -10.88
N ASP A 119 -7.36 -51.48 -12.08
CA ASP A 119 -6.06 -51.06 -12.61
C ASP A 119 -5.94 -49.52 -12.67
N THR A 120 -7.01 -48.84 -13.12
CA THR A 120 -7.04 -47.37 -13.18
C THR A 120 -7.07 -46.75 -11.78
N ILE A 121 -7.92 -47.28 -10.90
CA ILE A 121 -8.02 -46.83 -9.50
C ILE A 121 -6.68 -47.00 -8.78
N LEU A 122 -6.02 -48.15 -8.92
CA LEU A 122 -4.73 -48.42 -8.29
C LEU A 122 -3.66 -47.42 -8.75
N LYS A 123 -3.62 -47.12 -10.06
CA LYS A 123 -2.70 -46.11 -10.61
C LYS A 123 -2.99 -44.71 -10.06
N ASP A 124 -4.26 -44.30 -10.05
CA ASP A 124 -4.66 -42.96 -9.62
C ASP A 124 -4.52 -42.79 -8.10
N VAL A 125 -4.90 -43.78 -7.30
CA VAL A 125 -4.77 -43.72 -5.84
C VAL A 125 -3.31 -43.72 -5.39
N THR A 126 -2.43 -44.48 -6.06
CA THR A 126 -0.98 -44.47 -5.75
C THR A 126 -0.39 -43.08 -6.00
N LYS A 127 -0.85 -42.40 -7.06
CA LYS A 127 -0.47 -41.01 -7.32
C LYS A 127 -1.03 -40.06 -6.26
N ILE A 128 -2.31 -40.21 -5.88
CA ILE A 128 -2.94 -39.42 -4.82
C ILE A 128 -2.18 -39.59 -3.50
N ALA A 129 -1.80 -40.82 -3.13
CA ALA A 129 -1.06 -41.10 -1.90
C ALA A 129 0.27 -40.34 -1.83
N GLY A 130 1.04 -40.32 -2.93
CA GLY A 130 2.28 -39.53 -3.00
C GLY A 130 2.03 -38.02 -2.92
N GLU A 131 0.97 -37.53 -3.56
CA GLU A 131 0.59 -36.11 -3.47
C GLU A 131 0.05 -35.73 -2.07
N MET A 132 -0.52 -36.68 -1.32
CA MET A 132 -1.01 -36.50 0.04
C MET A 132 0.13 -36.42 1.08
N GLU A 133 1.23 -37.14 0.87
CA GLU A 133 2.42 -37.00 1.73
C GLU A 133 2.97 -35.55 1.68
N GLU A 134 3.02 -34.95 0.49
CA GLU A 134 3.40 -33.55 0.33
C GLU A 134 2.41 -32.59 1.01
N ILE A 135 1.11 -32.88 0.92
CA ILE A 135 0.06 -32.12 1.61
C ILE A 135 0.23 -32.17 3.13
N GLU A 136 0.59 -33.32 3.70
CA GLU A 136 0.88 -33.43 5.13
C GLU A 136 2.09 -32.58 5.54
N GLY A 137 3.13 -32.53 4.69
CA GLY A 137 4.25 -31.60 4.86
C GLY A 137 3.80 -30.13 4.89
N GLN A 138 2.92 -29.74 3.96
CA GLN A 138 2.38 -28.37 3.90
C GLN A 138 1.45 -28.05 5.08
N LYS A 139 0.65 -29.01 5.57
CA LYS A 139 -0.16 -28.84 6.79
C LYS A 139 0.70 -28.58 8.02
N LYS A 140 1.83 -29.29 8.13
CA LYS A 140 2.79 -29.05 9.21
C LYS A 140 3.40 -27.66 9.11
N ALA A 141 3.81 -27.22 7.91
CA ALA A 141 4.33 -25.87 7.69
C ALA A 141 3.28 -24.78 8.03
N TYR A 142 2.02 -24.99 7.67
CA TYR A 142 0.92 -24.13 8.07
C TYR A 142 0.78 -24.05 9.60
N ALA A 143 0.78 -25.19 10.30
CA ALA A 143 0.66 -25.23 11.76
C ALA A 143 1.83 -24.52 12.45
N GLU A 144 3.07 -24.73 11.98
CA GLU A 144 4.26 -24.04 12.51
C GLU A 144 4.16 -22.52 12.31
N LYS A 145 3.73 -22.07 11.12
CA LYS A 145 3.53 -20.63 10.85
C LYS A 145 2.39 -20.03 11.65
N LEU A 146 1.29 -20.77 11.85
CA LEU A 146 0.17 -20.31 12.66
C LEU A 146 0.61 -20.06 14.10
N GLU A 147 1.37 -20.98 14.68
CA GLU A 147 1.93 -20.79 16.03
C GLU A 147 2.93 -19.63 16.08
N ALA A 148 3.75 -19.44 15.03
CA ALA A 148 4.63 -18.27 14.94
C ALA A 148 3.83 -16.95 14.87
N ALA A 149 2.77 -16.88 14.07
CA ALA A 149 1.90 -15.72 13.96
C ALA A 149 1.19 -15.41 15.29
N LYS A 150 0.68 -16.43 15.98
CA LYS A 150 0.10 -16.27 17.33
C LYS A 150 1.11 -15.74 18.34
N ALA A 151 2.32 -16.33 18.37
CA ALA A 151 3.39 -15.90 19.26
C ALA A 151 3.81 -14.44 18.98
N ALA A 152 3.72 -14.00 17.73
CA ALA A 152 3.97 -12.61 17.33
C ALA A 152 2.80 -11.65 17.63
N GLY A 153 1.64 -12.15 18.06
CA GLY A 153 0.47 -11.33 18.37
C GLY A 153 -0.38 -10.95 17.14
N ALA A 154 -0.28 -11.71 16.05
CA ALA A 154 -1.02 -11.46 14.81
C ALA A 154 -2.55 -11.48 15.00
N GLU A 155 -3.08 -12.22 15.99
CA GLU A 155 -4.52 -12.25 16.27
C GLU A 155 -5.10 -10.86 16.61
N LYS A 156 -4.29 -9.97 17.18
CA LYS A 156 -4.69 -8.59 17.47
C LYS A 156 -4.28 -7.64 16.35
N LEU A 157 -3.07 -7.80 15.82
CA LEU A 157 -2.45 -6.83 14.93
C LEU A 157 -2.75 -7.06 13.44
N ALA A 158 -3.10 -8.27 13.05
CA ALA A 158 -3.34 -8.70 11.67
C ALA A 158 -4.50 -9.74 11.62
N SER A 159 -5.61 -9.43 12.28
CA SER A 159 -6.73 -10.37 12.48
C SER A 159 -7.38 -10.79 11.17
N SER A 160 -7.47 -9.89 10.18
CA SER A 160 -8.04 -10.16 8.86
C SER A 160 -7.27 -11.26 8.12
N GLU A 161 -5.94 -11.20 8.18
CA GLU A 161 -5.03 -12.16 7.54
C GLU A 161 -5.10 -13.51 8.26
N VAL A 162 -5.12 -13.53 9.59
CA VAL A 162 -5.28 -14.77 10.37
C VAL A 162 -6.62 -15.45 10.07
N ASP A 163 -7.71 -14.68 9.97
CA ASP A 163 -9.03 -15.19 9.59
C ASP A 163 -9.07 -15.68 8.14
N GLY A 164 -8.37 -14.98 7.23
CA GLY A 164 -8.16 -15.41 5.85
C GLY A 164 -7.47 -16.77 5.77
N ALA A 165 -6.39 -16.93 6.53
CA ALA A 165 -5.64 -18.18 6.62
C ALA A 165 -6.50 -19.33 7.13
N ALA A 166 -7.31 -19.10 8.17
CA ALA A 166 -8.22 -20.10 8.73
C ALA A 166 -9.27 -20.57 7.69
N ARG A 167 -9.91 -19.64 6.97
CA ARG A 167 -10.90 -19.95 5.92
C ARG A 167 -10.27 -20.74 4.76
N SER A 168 -9.08 -20.35 4.32
CA SER A 168 -8.34 -21.02 3.26
C SER A 168 -7.96 -22.44 3.69
N TYR A 169 -7.48 -22.62 4.92
CA TYR A 169 -7.12 -23.93 5.47
C TYR A 169 -8.33 -24.86 5.62
N GLU A 170 -9.48 -24.34 6.09
CA GLU A 170 -10.73 -25.11 6.16
C GLU A 170 -11.17 -25.63 4.79
N LYS A 171 -11.09 -24.79 3.75
CA LYS A 171 -11.35 -25.21 2.36
C LYS A 171 -10.37 -26.29 1.90
N ALA A 172 -9.10 -26.18 2.26
CA ALA A 172 -8.10 -27.21 1.95
C ALA A 172 -8.46 -28.55 2.60
N LEU A 173 -8.85 -28.57 3.88
CA LEU A 173 -9.27 -29.80 4.57
C LEU A 173 -10.47 -30.47 3.88
N LYS A 174 -11.41 -29.69 3.33
CA LYS A 174 -12.51 -30.23 2.52
C LYS A 174 -12.00 -30.89 1.24
N TYR A 175 -11.07 -30.27 0.51
CA TYR A 175 -10.49 -30.86 -0.70
C TYR A 175 -9.66 -32.12 -0.42
N ILE A 176 -8.97 -32.17 0.72
CA ILE A 176 -8.25 -33.37 1.18
C ILE A 176 -9.24 -34.52 1.38
N LYS A 177 -10.37 -34.26 2.04
CA LYS A 177 -11.43 -35.26 2.25
C LYS A 177 -12.01 -35.76 0.93
N ASP A 178 -12.12 -34.88 -0.08
CA ASP A 178 -12.61 -35.21 -1.42
C ASP A 178 -11.53 -35.85 -2.33
N GLY A 179 -10.31 -36.08 -1.86
CA GLY A 179 -9.20 -36.61 -2.68
C GLY A 179 -8.67 -35.63 -3.75
N LYS A 180 -9.06 -34.35 -3.69
CA LYS A 180 -8.70 -33.30 -4.67
C LYS A 180 -7.38 -32.62 -4.31
N THR A 181 -6.29 -33.36 -4.45
CA THR A 181 -4.92 -32.99 -4.07
C THR A 181 -4.46 -31.63 -4.62
N LYS A 182 -4.66 -31.35 -5.92
CA LYS A 182 -4.28 -30.05 -6.53
C LYS A 182 -4.97 -28.85 -5.86
N SER A 183 -6.27 -28.98 -5.59
CA SER A 183 -7.03 -27.93 -4.91
C SER A 183 -6.61 -27.80 -3.44
N ALA A 184 -6.39 -28.92 -2.75
CA ALA A 184 -5.89 -28.92 -1.38
C ALA A 184 -4.56 -28.15 -1.26
N LYS A 185 -3.56 -28.49 -2.10
CA LYS A 185 -2.26 -27.80 -2.13
C LYS A 185 -2.41 -26.30 -2.38
N LYS A 186 -3.23 -25.92 -3.36
CA LYS A 186 -3.51 -24.51 -3.68
C LYS A 186 -4.04 -23.74 -2.47
N TYR A 187 -5.02 -24.30 -1.76
CA TYR A 187 -5.63 -23.62 -0.61
C TYR A 187 -4.77 -23.64 0.65
N ILE A 188 -3.90 -24.65 0.86
CA ILE A 188 -2.88 -24.59 1.91
C ILE A 188 -1.84 -23.51 1.58
N GLY A 189 -1.44 -23.39 0.31
CA GLY A 189 -0.56 -22.32 -0.15
C GLY A 189 -1.15 -20.93 0.13
N TYR A 190 -2.45 -20.73 -0.13
CA TYR A 190 -3.14 -19.49 0.25
C TYR A 190 -3.14 -19.25 1.75
N ALA A 191 -3.43 -20.29 2.55
CA ALA A 191 -3.43 -20.17 4.00
C ALA A 191 -2.03 -19.81 4.56
N ILE A 192 -0.97 -20.38 3.99
CA ILE A 192 0.42 -20.03 4.34
C ILE A 192 0.74 -18.60 3.92
N GLY A 193 0.38 -18.20 2.70
CA GLY A 193 0.61 -16.83 2.21
C GLY A 193 -0.14 -15.76 3.01
N ASP A 194 -1.35 -16.07 3.51
CA ASP A 194 -2.08 -15.22 4.45
C ASP A 194 -1.31 -15.06 5.78
N LEU A 195 -0.75 -16.14 6.32
CA LEU A 195 0.07 -16.08 7.55
C LEU A 195 1.40 -15.34 7.34
N ASP A 196 2.00 -15.43 6.16
CA ASP A 196 3.20 -14.67 5.81
C ASP A 196 2.90 -13.16 5.81
N ARG A 197 1.81 -12.74 5.17
CA ARG A 197 1.33 -11.35 5.24
C ARG A 197 1.02 -10.90 6.67
N ALA A 198 0.41 -11.78 7.48
CA ALA A 198 0.13 -11.47 8.88
C ALA A 198 1.42 -11.18 9.68
N LEU A 199 2.48 -11.96 9.45
CA LEU A 199 3.79 -11.75 10.08
C LEU A 199 4.49 -10.48 9.59
N GLU A 200 4.38 -10.17 8.29
CA GLU A 200 4.89 -8.90 7.73
C GLU A 200 4.18 -7.70 8.35
N GLU A 201 2.86 -7.75 8.46
CA GLU A 201 2.03 -6.70 9.05
C GLU A 201 2.35 -6.50 10.55
N VAL A 202 2.53 -7.59 11.30
CA VAL A 202 3.03 -7.52 12.69
C VAL A 202 4.41 -6.88 12.75
N GLY A 203 5.30 -7.20 11.81
CA GLY A 203 6.62 -6.59 11.69
C GLY A 203 6.55 -5.07 11.48
N ARG A 204 5.71 -4.63 10.54
CA ARG A 204 5.44 -3.21 10.25
C ARG A 204 4.87 -2.49 11.48
N LYS A 205 3.81 -3.03 12.08
CA LYS A 205 3.19 -2.48 13.30
C LYS A 205 4.15 -2.45 14.49
N SER A 206 5.09 -3.40 14.58
CA SER A 206 6.13 -3.37 15.62
C SER A 206 7.08 -2.19 15.45
N GLN A 207 7.42 -1.82 14.21
CA GLN A 207 8.23 -0.61 13.94
C GLN A 207 7.44 0.67 14.26
N GLU A 208 6.16 0.73 13.89
CA GLU A 208 5.27 1.84 14.24
C GLU A 208 5.11 1.98 15.75
N LYS A 209 5.02 0.87 16.48
CA LYS A 209 4.97 0.87 17.93
C LYS A 209 6.21 1.54 18.54
N VAL A 210 7.40 1.28 18.00
CA VAL A 210 8.63 1.96 18.46
C VAL A 210 8.51 3.48 18.28
N LYS A 211 7.98 3.94 17.14
CA LYS A 211 7.73 5.38 16.91
C LYS A 211 6.70 5.94 17.92
N ALA A 212 5.59 5.23 18.14
CA ALA A 212 4.60 5.61 19.14
C ALA A 212 5.17 5.68 20.56
N ASP A 213 6.01 4.71 20.95
CA ASP A 213 6.68 4.68 22.26
C ASP A 213 7.62 5.89 22.44
N GLN A 214 8.36 6.26 21.39
CA GLN A 214 9.23 7.44 21.39
C GLN A 214 8.42 8.73 21.53
N GLU A 215 7.37 8.91 20.73
CA GLU A 215 6.51 10.10 20.80
C GLU A 215 5.81 10.20 22.15
N LYS A 216 5.35 9.08 22.72
CA LYS A 216 4.75 9.03 24.06
C LYS A 216 5.74 9.48 25.14
N ALA A 217 7.00 9.06 25.05
CA ALA A 217 8.04 9.48 25.99
C ALA A 217 8.34 10.98 25.89
N LEU A 218 8.47 11.51 24.66
CA LEU A 218 8.69 12.94 24.43
C LEU A 218 7.51 13.80 24.87
N MET A 219 6.28 13.34 24.61
CA MET A 219 5.05 13.95 25.09
C MET A 219 5.04 14.02 26.61
N ALA A 220 5.37 12.92 27.31
CA ALA A 220 5.42 12.88 28.76
C ALA A 220 6.46 13.85 29.34
N GLU A 221 7.62 14.01 28.69
CA GLU A 221 8.62 15.02 29.07
C GLU A 221 8.04 16.45 28.97
N LYS A 222 7.39 16.78 27.84
CA LYS A 222 6.82 18.14 27.64
C LYS A 222 5.64 18.41 28.54
N LYS A 223 4.81 17.40 28.79
CA LYS A 223 3.73 17.45 29.79
C LYS A 223 4.30 17.84 31.15
N GLN A 224 5.36 17.17 31.62
CA GLN A 224 5.97 17.49 32.91
C GLN A 224 6.49 18.93 32.95
N LEU A 225 7.21 19.38 31.91
CA LEU A 225 7.70 20.77 31.83
C LEU A 225 6.58 21.81 31.85
N ALA A 226 5.47 21.54 31.15
CA ALA A 226 4.29 22.41 31.16
C ALA A 226 3.66 22.50 32.55
N MET A 227 3.52 21.37 33.24
CA MET A 227 3.01 21.34 34.62
C MET A 227 3.95 22.09 35.58
N ASP A 228 5.26 21.90 35.47
CA ASP A 228 6.26 22.58 36.31
C ASP A 228 6.25 24.12 36.11
N ALA A 229 5.88 24.60 34.91
CA ALA A 229 5.70 26.02 34.62
C ALA A 229 4.36 26.61 35.12
N GLY A 230 3.49 25.78 35.68
CA GLY A 230 2.17 26.16 36.18
C GLY A 230 1.11 26.31 35.08
N ALA A 231 1.22 25.53 33.99
CA ALA A 231 0.23 25.56 32.91
C ALA A 231 -1.20 25.23 33.38
N GLU A 232 -1.36 24.48 34.47
CA GLU A 232 -2.67 24.13 35.03
C GLU A 232 -3.50 25.35 35.46
N GLU A 233 -2.86 26.44 35.85
CA GLU A 233 -3.53 27.68 36.23
C GLU A 233 -3.49 28.73 35.11
N LYS A 234 -2.44 28.70 34.27
CA LYS A 234 -2.11 29.78 33.32
C LYS A 234 -2.49 29.48 31.86
N ALA A 235 -2.67 28.21 31.50
CA ALA A 235 -2.83 27.75 30.11
C ALA A 235 -3.85 26.60 30.00
N LEU A 236 -4.96 26.71 30.76
CA LEU A 236 -5.97 25.65 30.93
C LEU A 236 -6.54 25.12 29.61
N ARG A 237 -6.84 26.01 28.65
CA ARG A 237 -7.38 25.63 27.33
C ARG A 237 -6.38 24.79 26.52
N ASP A 238 -5.11 25.16 26.54
CA ASP A 238 -4.06 24.46 25.77
C ASP A 238 -3.77 23.07 26.41
N LEU A 239 -3.87 22.97 27.74
CA LEU A 239 -3.79 21.70 28.46
C LEU A 239 -4.96 20.76 28.19
N GLU A 240 -6.19 21.27 28.11
CA GLU A 240 -7.36 20.45 27.79
C GLU A 240 -7.24 19.85 26.39
N TYR A 241 -6.81 20.64 25.41
CA TYR A 241 -6.50 20.16 24.07
C TYR A 241 -5.42 19.07 24.08
N ALA A 242 -4.30 19.30 24.77
CA ALA A 242 -3.21 18.33 24.86
C ALA A 242 -3.63 17.00 25.52
N ARG A 243 -4.45 17.07 26.58
CA ARG A 243 -4.98 15.90 27.29
C ARG A 243 -5.95 15.09 26.44
N ASP A 244 -6.79 15.74 25.63
CA ASP A 244 -7.69 15.01 24.73
C ASP A 244 -6.92 14.27 23.64
N ARG A 245 -5.86 14.88 23.07
CA ARG A 245 -4.97 14.21 22.12
C ARG A 245 -4.19 13.06 22.75
N GLU A 246 -3.71 13.22 23.99
CA GLU A 246 -3.07 12.13 24.74
C GLU A 246 -4.01 10.93 24.91
N ARG A 247 -5.28 11.20 25.25
CA ARG A 247 -6.33 10.17 25.39
C ARG A 247 -6.60 9.44 24.06
N LEU A 248 -6.66 10.17 22.94
CA LEU A 248 -6.81 9.55 21.62
C LEU A 248 -5.59 8.69 21.27
N GLY A 249 -4.38 9.14 21.61
CA GLY A 249 -3.16 8.36 21.43
C GLY A 249 -3.15 7.08 22.24
N ASP A 250 -3.59 7.12 23.49
CA ASP A 250 -3.74 5.92 24.32
C ASP A 250 -4.77 4.94 23.75
N GLN A 251 -5.90 5.44 23.23
CA GLN A 251 -6.92 4.59 22.60
C GLN A 251 -6.39 3.89 21.34
N SER A 252 -5.71 4.61 20.44
CA SER A 252 -5.08 4.03 19.26
C SER A 252 -3.96 3.05 19.64
N TYR A 253 -3.19 3.35 20.68
CA TYR A 253 -2.13 2.44 21.14
C TYR A 253 -2.71 1.13 21.68
N GLU A 254 -3.81 1.20 22.43
CA GLU A 254 -4.51 0.03 22.94
C GLU A 254 -5.16 -0.80 21.83
N SER A 255 -5.65 -0.18 20.76
CA SER A 255 -6.22 -0.90 19.61
C SER A 255 -5.17 -1.53 18.70
N GLY A 256 -3.90 -1.12 18.81
CA GLY A 256 -2.81 -1.55 17.93
C GLY A 256 -2.68 -0.74 16.65
N ASP A 257 -3.35 0.41 16.58
CA ASP A 257 -3.12 1.47 15.58
C ASP A 257 -1.96 2.35 16.06
N PHE A 258 -0.74 1.82 15.92
CA PHE A 258 0.44 2.50 16.46
C PHE A 258 0.82 3.76 15.68
N ASP A 259 0.50 3.83 14.38
CA ASP A 259 0.69 5.05 13.60
C ASP A 259 -0.26 6.17 14.07
N GLY A 260 -1.56 5.87 14.23
CA GLY A 260 -2.52 6.81 14.80
C GLY A 260 -2.19 7.22 16.24
N ALA A 261 -1.63 6.29 17.03
CA ALA A 261 -1.11 6.58 18.37
C ALA A 261 0.07 7.55 18.33
N ALA A 262 1.05 7.30 17.45
CA ALA A 262 2.22 8.17 17.30
C ALA A 262 1.82 9.58 16.87
N ARG A 263 0.89 9.71 15.90
CA ARG A 263 0.32 11.00 15.47
C ARG A 263 -0.35 11.73 16.63
N SER A 264 -1.23 11.04 17.37
CA SER A 264 -1.95 11.65 18.50
C SER A 264 -1.02 12.05 19.66
N TYR A 265 0.02 11.25 19.95
CA TYR A 265 1.04 11.62 20.94
C TYR A 265 1.88 12.81 20.48
N ARG A 266 2.18 12.92 19.19
CA ARG A 266 2.86 14.09 18.61
C ARG A 266 1.99 15.35 18.74
N ASP A 267 0.70 15.26 18.45
CA ASP A 267 -0.24 16.38 18.62
C ASP A 267 -0.36 16.80 20.10
N ALA A 268 -0.45 15.82 21.01
CA ALA A 268 -0.47 16.05 22.45
C ALA A 268 0.83 16.73 22.92
N LYS A 269 1.99 16.26 22.45
CA LYS A 269 3.30 16.88 22.70
C LYS A 269 3.30 18.35 22.27
N THR A 270 2.81 18.66 21.07
CA THR A 270 2.68 20.04 20.57
C THR A 270 1.76 20.89 21.44
N GLY A 271 0.61 20.35 21.86
CA GLY A 271 -0.30 21.02 22.80
C GLY A 271 0.38 21.34 24.13
N TYR A 272 1.15 20.40 24.69
CA TYR A 272 1.92 20.64 25.93
C TYR A 272 3.03 21.68 25.76
N VAL A 273 3.68 21.75 24.58
CA VAL A 273 4.64 22.83 24.27
C VAL A 273 3.94 24.20 24.23
N GLY A 274 2.78 24.30 23.59
CA GLY A 274 1.96 25.52 23.58
C GLY A 274 1.59 25.97 25.00
N ALA A 275 1.11 25.03 25.83
CA ALA A 275 0.76 25.32 27.21
C ALA A 275 1.96 25.79 28.06
N LEU A 276 3.14 25.20 27.84
CA LEU A 276 4.40 25.62 28.47
C LEU A 276 4.78 27.07 28.08
N GLU A 277 4.65 27.42 26.80
CA GLU A 277 4.95 28.79 26.34
C GLU A 277 3.98 29.82 26.90
N THR A 278 2.67 29.53 26.87
CA THR A 278 1.64 30.38 27.46
C THR A 278 1.93 30.61 28.95
N ALA A 279 2.21 29.55 29.70
CA ALA A 279 2.53 29.65 31.12
C ALA A 279 3.76 30.53 31.42
N LYS A 280 4.81 30.43 30.58
CA LYS A 280 6.02 31.27 30.69
C LYS A 280 5.76 32.73 30.31
N ARG A 281 4.93 33.00 29.29
CA ARG A 281 4.57 34.37 28.88
C ARG A 281 3.76 35.08 29.96
N SER A 282 2.83 34.38 30.60
CA SER A 282 2.06 34.94 31.72
C SER A 282 2.95 35.33 32.91
N GLU A 283 4.05 34.61 33.14
CA GLU A 283 5.04 34.94 34.16
C GLU A 283 5.90 36.18 33.78
N LEU A 284 6.29 36.30 32.51
CA LEU A 284 7.01 37.47 31.99
C LEU A 284 6.14 38.74 32.02
N ALA A 285 4.86 38.62 31.65
CA ALA A 285 3.91 39.73 31.73
C ALA A 285 3.63 40.17 33.17
N ALA A 286 3.55 39.23 34.12
CA ALA A 286 3.43 39.53 35.54
C ALA A 286 4.67 40.24 36.11
N ASN A 287 5.88 39.91 35.62
CA ASN A 287 7.12 40.55 36.04
C ASN A 287 7.35 41.94 35.42
N SER A 288 6.91 42.20 34.19
CA SER A 288 7.03 43.52 33.55
C SER A 288 6.13 44.59 34.19
N ASN A 289 4.98 44.21 34.74
CA ASN A 289 4.10 45.15 35.46
C ASN A 289 4.64 45.59 36.84
N ASN A 290 5.72 44.99 37.34
CA ASN A 290 6.33 45.36 38.62
C ASN A 290 7.55 46.30 38.49
N ASN A 291 7.96 46.71 37.28
CA ASN A 291 9.17 47.52 37.09
C ASN A 291 8.97 48.87 36.35
N GLY A 292 7.73 49.36 36.24
CA GLY A 292 7.41 50.66 35.63
C GLY A 292 7.03 51.72 36.66
N GLY A 293 8.02 52.38 37.26
CA GLY A 293 7.80 53.54 38.12
C GLY A 293 7.26 54.75 37.35
N ASN A 294 6.23 55.37 37.93
CA ASN A 294 5.69 56.74 37.73
C ASN A 294 6.41 57.66 36.72
N ASN A 295 5.68 58.17 35.72
CA ASN A 295 5.42 59.62 35.64
C ASN A 295 4.23 59.95 34.70
N SER A 296 3.46 60.98 35.09
CA SER A 296 2.32 61.52 34.35
C SER A 296 2.70 62.73 33.48
N GLY A 297 1.85 63.08 32.50
CA GLY A 297 1.84 64.37 31.78
C GLY A 297 1.56 64.21 30.28
N TYR A 298 0.31 64.31 29.78
CA TYR A 298 -0.48 65.49 29.41
C TYR A 298 -0.16 66.12 28.01
N ASN A 299 -1.16 65.98 27.12
CA ASN A 299 -1.61 66.71 25.91
C ASN A 299 -0.81 66.96 24.60
N ASP A 300 -1.56 66.64 23.52
CA ASP A 300 -1.85 67.32 22.25
C ASP A 300 -0.88 67.38 21.06
N ASP A 301 -1.33 66.66 20.00
CA ASP A 301 -1.66 67.14 18.65
C ASP A 301 -0.71 68.10 17.92
N THR A 302 -0.04 67.60 16.87
CA THR A 302 -0.07 68.12 15.48
C THR A 302 0.99 67.40 14.62
N GLY A 303 0.63 67.15 13.36
CA GLY A 303 1.28 66.15 12.51
C GLY A 303 2.61 66.50 11.83
N ASN A 304 3.01 65.47 11.08
CA ASN A 304 3.98 65.41 9.98
C ASN A 304 5.47 65.19 10.32
N GLY A 305 5.89 63.94 10.13
CA GLY A 305 6.94 63.64 9.16
C GLY A 305 8.37 63.59 9.69
N GLY A 306 8.81 62.38 10.05
CA GLY A 306 10.20 61.94 9.87
C GLY A 306 10.85 61.26 11.07
N GLY A 307 11.24 60.00 10.89
CA GLY A 307 12.45 59.46 11.53
C GLY A 307 12.29 58.23 12.43
N TYR A 308 12.45 57.06 11.81
CA TYR A 308 13.11 55.82 12.30
C TYR A 308 12.93 55.34 13.75
N GLY A 309 12.39 54.13 13.89
CA GLY A 309 12.90 53.14 14.85
C GLY A 309 11.86 52.24 15.53
N GLY A 310 11.82 50.97 15.14
CA GLY A 310 11.60 49.87 16.07
C GLY A 310 10.25 49.15 16.01
N GLY A 311 10.32 47.85 15.74
CA GLY A 311 9.25 46.88 16.04
C GLY A 311 8.60 46.28 14.80
N ASP A 312 9.35 45.50 14.00
CA ASP A 312 8.75 44.52 13.09
C ASP A 312 8.06 43.44 13.95
N GLU A 313 6.82 43.72 14.34
CA GLU A 313 5.86 42.68 14.65
C GLU A 313 5.56 41.97 13.34
N VAL A 314 6.22 40.81 13.17
CA VAL A 314 5.87 39.80 12.17
C VAL A 314 4.36 39.56 12.29
N PRO A 315 3.55 39.83 11.25
CA PRO A 315 2.11 39.61 11.32
C PRO A 315 1.82 38.15 11.63
N GLY A 316 0.97 37.93 12.63
CA GLY A 316 0.47 36.62 13.01
C GLY A 316 -0.31 35.95 11.88
N ILE A 317 -0.43 34.64 12.01
CA ILE A 317 -0.93 33.68 11.02
C ILE A 317 -2.42 33.84 10.63
N ASP A 318 -3.14 34.83 11.19
CA ASP A 318 -4.60 34.93 11.09
C ASP A 318 -5.17 36.10 10.26
N ASP A 319 -4.37 37.02 9.69
CA ASP A 319 -4.90 38.20 8.97
C ASP A 319 -4.36 38.38 7.54
N ILE A 320 -4.69 37.47 6.62
CA ILE A 320 -4.49 37.72 5.18
C ILE A 320 -5.77 37.41 4.40
N ASP A 321 -6.52 38.48 4.14
CA ASP A 321 -7.62 38.52 3.18
C ASP A 321 -7.14 38.01 1.82
N ILE A 322 -7.68 36.86 1.40
CA ILE A 322 -7.86 36.61 -0.03
C ILE A 322 -8.82 37.72 -0.46
N PRO A 323 -8.43 38.64 -1.38
CA PRO A 323 -9.35 39.69 -1.83
C PRO A 323 -10.66 39.01 -2.24
N ASP A 324 -11.78 39.53 -1.76
CA ASP A 324 -13.12 39.00 -2.06
C ASP A 324 -13.32 39.00 -3.60
N ILE A 325 -13.03 37.86 -4.25
CA ILE A 325 -13.21 37.68 -5.69
C ILE A 325 -14.61 37.10 -5.85
N GLY A 326 -15.57 38.00 -6.12
CA GLY A 326 -17.00 37.73 -5.99
C GLY A 326 -17.54 36.49 -6.72
N VAL A 327 -18.46 35.84 -6.00
CA VAL A 327 -19.65 35.06 -6.42
C VAL A 327 -19.53 34.12 -7.62
N GLY A 328 -19.48 32.83 -7.31
CA GLY A 328 -19.92 31.73 -8.19
C GLY A 328 -20.82 30.80 -7.40
N GLY A 329 -22.13 30.94 -7.55
CA GLY A 329 -23.12 30.03 -7.00
C GLY A 329 -23.55 29.03 -8.06
N ASP A 330 -23.21 27.77 -7.86
CA ASP A 330 -24.15 26.67 -8.05
C ASP A 330 -23.80 25.55 -7.06
N ASN A 331 -24.81 25.12 -6.30
CA ASN A 331 -24.74 24.17 -5.19
C ASN A 331 -24.34 22.76 -5.67
N SER A 332 -23.05 22.54 -5.89
CA SER A 332 -22.49 21.18 -5.77
C SER A 332 -21.89 21.06 -4.38
N ASP A 333 -22.40 20.12 -3.59
CA ASP A 333 -21.99 19.90 -2.20
C ASP A 333 -20.61 19.20 -2.16
N LEU A 334 -19.57 19.92 -2.60
CA LEU A 334 -18.16 19.50 -2.51
C LEU A 334 -17.67 19.47 -1.06
N SER A 335 -18.42 20.08 -0.14
CA SER A 335 -18.01 20.34 1.25
C SER A 335 -17.83 19.08 2.09
N SER A 336 -18.57 18.02 1.78
CA SER A 336 -18.51 16.75 2.50
C SER A 336 -17.47 15.76 1.96
N GLY A 337 -17.04 15.92 0.71
CA GLY A 337 -16.17 14.95 0.02
C GLY A 337 -14.76 15.46 -0.31
N LEU A 338 -14.62 16.74 -0.70
CA LEU A 338 -13.37 17.26 -1.26
C LEU A 338 -12.20 17.26 -0.26
N PRO A 339 -12.37 17.66 1.02
CA PRO A 339 -11.29 17.53 2.00
C PRO A 339 -10.85 16.08 2.24
N GLY A 340 -11.76 15.12 2.09
CA GLY A 340 -11.49 13.69 2.30
C GLY A 340 -10.62 13.04 1.21
N LEU A 341 -10.31 13.77 0.12
CA LEU A 341 -9.39 13.30 -0.92
C LEU A 341 -7.91 13.45 -0.53
N PHE A 342 -7.60 14.19 0.54
CA PHE A 342 -6.24 14.56 0.90
C PHE A 342 -5.85 14.00 2.26
N SER A 343 -4.60 13.57 2.36
CA SER A 343 -3.95 13.10 3.58
C SER A 343 -3.40 14.24 4.46
N GLY A 344 -3.16 15.42 3.87
CA GLY A 344 -2.84 16.66 4.58
C GLY A 344 -4.05 17.35 5.24
N VAL A 345 -3.80 18.42 5.99
CA VAL A 345 -4.90 19.25 6.53
C VAL A 345 -5.56 19.99 5.37
N ALA A 346 -6.78 19.57 5.03
CA ALA A 346 -7.56 20.13 3.94
C ALA A 346 -8.81 20.86 4.47
N GLU A 347 -9.00 22.10 4.03
CA GLU A 347 -10.15 22.92 4.39
C GLU A 347 -10.79 23.50 3.12
N TYR A 348 -12.07 23.17 2.89
CA TYR A 348 -12.83 23.72 1.78
C TYR A 348 -13.87 24.73 2.28
N ASN A 349 -13.82 25.95 1.74
CA ASN A 349 -14.80 27.00 1.98
C ASN A 349 -15.77 27.07 0.79
N SER A 350 -16.94 26.46 0.96
CA SER A 350 -17.99 26.42 -0.07
C SER A 350 -18.54 27.80 -0.46
N ALA A 351 -18.50 28.79 0.44
CA ALA A 351 -18.97 30.14 0.13
C ALA A 351 -18.02 30.89 -0.82
N LYS A 352 -16.74 30.52 -0.81
CA LYS A 352 -15.68 31.15 -1.62
C LYS A 352 -15.17 30.25 -2.75
N GLY A 353 -15.61 29.00 -2.81
CA GLY A 353 -15.07 27.99 -3.73
C GLY A 353 -13.57 27.71 -3.50
N SER A 354 -13.04 27.99 -2.30
CA SER A 354 -11.61 27.95 -2.05
C SER A 354 -11.20 26.73 -1.24
N LEU A 355 -10.11 26.08 -1.64
CA LEU A 355 -9.48 24.97 -0.92
C LEU A 355 -8.14 25.44 -0.35
N SER A 356 -7.88 25.07 0.90
CA SER A 356 -6.60 25.22 1.58
C SER A 356 -6.06 23.84 1.92
N LEU A 357 -4.82 23.56 1.50
CA LEU A 357 -4.10 22.33 1.79
C LEU A 357 -2.82 22.69 2.55
N ASN A 358 -2.64 22.15 3.73
CA ASN A 358 -1.53 22.50 4.61
C ASN A 358 -0.83 21.25 5.14
N TRP A 359 0.47 21.17 4.84
CA TRP A 359 1.37 20.14 5.29
C TRP A 359 2.46 20.67 6.23
N SER A 360 2.36 21.92 6.67
CA SER A 360 3.37 22.57 7.53
C SER A 360 3.46 21.96 8.93
N ALA A 361 2.49 21.15 9.33
CA ALA A 361 2.53 20.35 10.55
C ALA A 361 3.22 18.98 10.35
N GLY A 362 3.76 18.72 9.16
CA GLY A 362 4.40 17.45 8.80
C GLY A 362 3.46 16.29 8.61
N THR A 363 2.27 16.56 8.08
CA THR A 363 1.34 15.54 7.60
C THR A 363 1.92 14.80 6.39
N GLU A 364 1.39 13.61 6.10
CA GLU A 364 1.81 12.83 4.93
C GLU A 364 1.58 13.64 3.65
N LEU A 365 2.64 13.87 2.87
CA LEU A 365 2.55 14.60 1.60
C LEU A 365 2.53 13.63 0.41
N GLN A 366 3.03 12.40 0.56
CA GLN A 366 3.22 11.48 -0.55
C GLN A 366 1.93 11.14 -1.29
N GLN A 367 0.86 10.86 -0.55
CA GLN A 367 -0.44 10.47 -1.12
C GLN A 367 -1.11 11.63 -1.87
N ASP A 368 -0.77 12.87 -1.51
CA ASP A 368 -1.33 14.07 -2.11
C ASP A 368 -0.52 14.58 -3.32
N MET A 369 0.63 13.96 -3.59
CA MET A 369 1.53 14.33 -4.68
C MET A 369 1.46 13.33 -5.82
N LYS A 370 1.26 13.84 -7.04
CA LYS A 370 1.38 13.08 -8.28
C LYS A 370 2.73 13.33 -8.92
N ARG A 371 3.50 12.26 -9.15
CA ARG A 371 4.75 12.29 -9.92
C ARG A 371 4.44 12.35 -11.41
N LEU A 372 4.99 13.33 -12.10
CA LEU A 372 4.92 13.45 -13.56
C LEU A 372 6.21 12.99 -14.23
N ALA A 373 7.36 13.26 -13.61
CA ALA A 373 8.67 12.82 -14.09
C ALA A 373 9.69 12.69 -12.95
N GLY A 374 10.74 11.91 -13.21
CA GLY A 374 11.82 11.65 -12.26
C GLY A 374 11.71 10.28 -11.59
N ASP A 375 12.81 9.85 -10.98
CA ASP A 375 12.90 8.57 -10.26
C ASP A 375 12.34 8.75 -8.83
N PRO A 376 11.38 7.89 -8.39
CA PRO A 376 10.73 8.01 -7.09
C PRO A 376 11.69 7.94 -5.91
N ALA A 377 12.82 7.25 -6.04
CA ALA A 377 13.82 7.13 -4.97
C ALA A 377 14.45 8.49 -4.59
N ASN A 378 14.22 9.52 -5.39
CA ASN A 378 14.75 10.87 -5.19
C ASN A 378 13.76 11.82 -4.49
N ALA A 379 12.54 11.39 -4.23
CA ALA A 379 11.55 12.13 -3.45
C ALA A 379 11.21 11.33 -2.19
N ILE A 380 11.67 11.82 -1.05
CA ILE A 380 11.42 11.21 0.26
C ILE A 380 10.44 12.12 0.99
N PHE A 381 9.21 11.65 1.12
CA PHE A 381 8.10 12.39 1.73
C PHE A 381 7.94 12.08 3.23
N GLU A 382 8.81 11.24 3.77
CA GLU A 382 8.92 10.92 5.19
C GLU A 382 10.22 11.50 5.75
N GLY A 383 10.17 12.04 6.98
CA GLY A 383 11.35 12.50 7.70
C GLY A 383 12.24 11.33 8.09
N ASP A 384 13.00 10.79 7.14
CA ASP A 384 13.90 9.67 7.38
C ASP A 384 15.10 10.13 8.25
N GLU A 385 15.49 9.29 9.21
CA GLU A 385 16.59 9.51 10.17
C GLU A 385 17.93 9.66 9.45
N GLY A 386 18.21 10.85 8.90
CA GLY A 386 19.47 11.09 8.20
C GLY A 386 19.64 12.46 7.56
N VAL A 387 18.59 13.26 7.48
CA VAL A 387 18.63 14.57 6.80
C VAL A 387 18.17 15.68 7.74
N GLY A 388 18.99 15.97 8.75
CA GLY A 388 18.72 17.00 9.74
C GLY A 388 17.90 16.44 10.91
N SER A 389 18.59 16.10 11.99
CA SER A 389 18.00 15.66 13.24
C SER A 389 16.89 16.61 13.72
N GLY A 390 15.64 16.14 13.72
CA GLY A 390 14.62 16.61 14.67
C GLY A 390 13.62 17.68 14.22
N GLN A 391 13.18 17.71 12.96
CA GLN A 391 11.99 18.49 12.60
C GLN A 391 10.98 17.62 11.83
N ASP A 392 9.87 17.30 12.50
CA ASP A 392 8.64 16.82 11.88
C ASP A 392 8.22 17.82 10.78
N GLY A 393 7.95 17.35 9.56
CA GLY A 393 7.53 18.20 8.41
C GLY A 393 8.55 18.51 7.33
N ASN A 394 9.72 17.88 7.38
CA ASN A 394 10.74 18.01 6.34
C ASN A 394 10.56 16.98 5.21
N TYR A 395 10.13 17.44 4.02
CA TYR A 395 10.11 16.65 2.79
C TYR A 395 11.42 16.79 2.05
N VAL A 396 12.18 15.69 1.94
CA VAL A 396 13.49 15.70 1.29
C VAL A 396 13.31 15.39 -0.19
N LEU A 397 13.45 16.41 -1.01
CA LEU A 397 13.50 16.28 -2.46
C LEU A 397 14.98 16.35 -2.87
N ALA A 398 15.58 15.17 -3.05
CA ALA A 398 16.95 14.97 -3.53
C ALA A 398 16.97 14.80 -5.07
N GLY A 399 18.03 14.93 -5.86
CA GLY A 399 19.40 15.42 -5.68
C GLY A 399 20.33 14.77 -6.72
N ASN A 400 20.62 15.45 -7.86
CA ASN A 400 21.39 15.05 -9.09
C ASN A 400 20.55 14.59 -10.31
N THR A 401 19.26 14.37 -10.12
CA THR A 401 18.30 13.99 -11.16
C THR A 401 17.23 15.06 -11.32
N ALA A 402 16.51 15.01 -12.45
CA ALA A 402 15.35 15.84 -12.68
C ALA A 402 14.13 15.23 -11.98
N GLY A 403 13.32 16.07 -11.35
CA GLY A 403 12.05 15.69 -10.72
C GLY A 403 10.95 16.67 -11.08
N TYR A 404 9.73 16.16 -11.26
CA TYR A 404 8.54 16.97 -11.48
C TYR A 404 7.35 16.33 -10.78
N HIS A 405 6.86 17.01 -9.75
CA HIS A 405 5.73 16.57 -8.94
C HIS A 405 4.71 17.69 -8.82
N ILE A 406 3.44 17.34 -8.83
CA ILE A 406 2.32 18.26 -8.62
C ILE A 406 1.48 17.79 -7.44
N VAL A 407 0.89 18.72 -6.71
CA VAL A 407 -0.19 18.43 -5.76
C VAL A 407 -1.39 17.98 -6.59
N ASN A 408 -2.07 16.91 -6.17
CA ASN A 408 -3.28 16.40 -6.83
C ASN A 408 -4.51 17.27 -6.52
N ALA A 409 -4.39 18.58 -6.74
CA ALA A 409 -5.45 19.57 -6.61
C ALA A 409 -5.33 20.60 -7.74
N SER A 410 -6.37 20.71 -8.57
CA SER A 410 -6.44 21.70 -9.65
C SER A 410 -7.11 22.98 -9.14
N PHE A 411 -6.56 24.13 -9.55
CA PHE A 411 -7.05 25.45 -9.20
C PHE A 411 -7.36 26.26 -10.46
N GLU A 412 -8.32 27.19 -10.38
CA GLU A 412 -8.70 28.08 -11.47
C GLU A 412 -8.64 29.54 -11.02
N ASP A 413 -8.04 30.41 -11.82
CA ASP A 413 -7.95 31.87 -11.63
C ASP A 413 -7.28 32.36 -10.32
N GLY A 414 -6.93 31.49 -9.39
CA GLY A 414 -6.30 31.85 -8.13
C GLY A 414 -5.61 30.68 -7.44
N VAL A 415 -4.30 30.78 -7.23
CA VAL A 415 -3.54 29.83 -6.39
C VAL A 415 -2.36 30.53 -5.71
N VAL A 416 -2.07 30.12 -4.49
CA VAL A 416 -0.94 30.55 -3.68
C VAL A 416 -0.21 29.32 -3.19
N ILE A 417 1.10 29.30 -3.38
CA ILE A 417 2.01 28.32 -2.80
C ILE A 417 2.88 29.06 -1.80
N ARG A 418 2.88 28.59 -0.55
CA ARG A 418 3.84 28.98 0.48
C ARG A 418 4.70 27.80 0.80
N ALA A 419 6.01 27.96 0.66
CA ALA A 419 6.96 26.90 0.91
C ALA A 419 8.18 27.45 1.63
N LYS A 420 8.49 26.89 2.78
CA LYS A 420 9.75 27.14 3.49
C LYS A 420 10.76 26.10 3.07
N VAL A 421 11.80 26.52 2.36
CA VAL A 421 12.70 25.59 1.67
C VAL A 421 14.14 25.81 2.10
N GLN A 422 14.75 24.75 2.63
CA GLN A 422 16.15 24.71 2.98
C GLN A 422 16.95 23.99 1.90
N PHE A 423 17.86 24.70 1.23
CA PHE A 423 18.71 24.09 0.20
C PHE A 423 19.93 23.39 0.82
N GLN A 424 20.12 22.13 0.44
CA GLN A 424 21.20 21.28 0.93
C GLN A 424 22.35 21.20 -0.07
N LEU A 425 22.03 21.08 -1.36
CA LEU A 425 23.04 20.89 -2.42
C LEU A 425 22.60 21.53 -3.73
N LEU A 426 23.53 22.21 -4.39
CA LEU A 426 23.37 22.82 -5.72
C LEU A 426 24.53 22.34 -6.60
N ILE A 427 24.27 21.46 -7.57
CA ILE A 427 25.26 20.80 -8.45
C ILE A 427 25.18 21.42 -9.86
N ASN A 428 26.26 21.37 -10.65
CA ASN A 428 26.26 21.70 -12.10
C ASN A 428 25.46 22.97 -12.48
N LYS A 429 24.27 22.80 -13.06
CA LYS A 429 23.29 23.84 -13.40
C LYS A 429 22.02 23.63 -12.56
N PRO A 430 22.04 24.04 -11.29
CA PRO A 430 20.99 23.71 -10.36
C PRO A 430 19.72 24.47 -10.73
N GLU A 431 18.59 23.77 -10.77
CA GLU A 431 17.28 24.30 -11.05
C GLU A 431 16.31 23.86 -9.95
N PHE A 432 15.55 24.82 -9.44
CA PHE A 432 14.42 24.64 -8.54
C PHE A 432 13.34 25.62 -8.95
N GLU A 433 12.13 25.13 -9.12
CA GLU A 433 10.99 25.87 -9.61
C GLU A 433 9.72 25.49 -8.85
N LEU A 434 9.01 26.51 -8.39
CA LEU A 434 7.62 26.39 -7.94
C LEU A 434 6.73 26.50 -9.18
N VAL A 435 5.91 25.48 -9.42
CA VAL A 435 5.07 25.34 -10.61
C VAL A 435 3.64 25.75 -10.28
N LEU A 436 3.01 26.51 -11.18
CA LEU A 436 1.63 27.00 -11.06
C LEU A 436 0.89 26.75 -12.37
N MET A 437 -0.40 26.44 -12.26
CA MET A 437 -1.31 26.26 -13.40
C MET A 437 -0.78 25.26 -14.43
N SER A 438 -0.24 24.13 -13.96
CA SER A 438 0.18 23.06 -14.86
C SER A 438 -0.99 22.23 -15.36
N ASP A 439 -0.98 21.87 -16.63
CA ASP A 439 -1.89 20.88 -17.20
C ASP A 439 -1.51 19.42 -16.88
N GLY A 440 -0.47 19.19 -16.08
CA GLY A 440 0.12 17.86 -15.86
C GLY A 440 1.01 17.36 -16.99
N GLY A 441 1.21 18.17 -18.03
CA GLY A 441 2.08 17.95 -19.17
C GLY A 441 3.17 19.02 -19.26
N GLY A 442 3.24 19.70 -20.41
CA GLY A 442 4.31 20.63 -20.77
C GLY A 442 4.00 22.10 -20.55
N ASP A 443 2.76 22.45 -20.21
CA ASP A 443 2.26 23.82 -20.19
C ASP A 443 2.06 24.27 -18.74
N PHE A 444 2.78 25.33 -18.33
CA PHE A 444 2.69 25.88 -16.96
C PHE A 444 3.43 27.20 -16.80
N TYR A 445 3.17 27.85 -15.67
CA TYR A 445 4.05 28.87 -15.11
C TYR A 445 5.02 28.29 -14.10
N ALA A 446 6.23 28.84 -14.04
CA ALA A 446 7.21 28.46 -13.04
C ALA A 446 7.90 29.68 -12.45
N VAL A 447 8.19 29.64 -11.15
CA VAL A 447 9.05 30.60 -10.49
C VAL A 447 10.32 29.91 -10.03
N SER A 448 11.42 30.25 -10.69
CA SER A 448 12.74 29.68 -10.42
C SER A 448 13.38 30.35 -9.20
N TYR A 449 13.64 29.55 -8.15
CA TYR A 449 14.19 30.00 -6.87
C TYR A 449 13.47 31.22 -6.27
N GLY A 450 12.17 31.33 -6.47
CA GLY A 450 11.41 32.51 -6.03
C GLY A 450 11.78 33.81 -6.76
N ALA A 451 12.67 33.80 -7.76
CA ALA A 451 13.34 34.99 -8.29
C ALA A 451 12.96 35.34 -9.72
N ASN A 452 12.73 34.34 -10.57
CA ASN A 452 12.50 34.55 -12.00
C ASN A 452 11.24 33.80 -12.43
N ALA A 453 10.26 34.52 -12.97
CA ALA A 453 9.05 33.93 -13.50
C ALA A 453 9.28 33.44 -14.94
N ARG A 454 8.75 32.28 -15.28
CA ARG A 454 8.93 31.62 -16.57
C ARG A 454 7.60 31.06 -17.06
N VAL A 455 7.50 30.96 -18.38
CA VAL A 455 6.34 30.39 -19.07
C VAL A 455 6.83 29.23 -19.92
N TYR A 456 6.20 28.07 -19.75
CA TYR A 456 6.49 26.86 -20.51
C TYR A 456 5.32 26.54 -21.42
N ASN A 457 5.62 26.21 -22.68
CA ASN A 457 4.68 25.70 -23.66
C ASN A 457 5.30 24.44 -24.27
N ASP A 458 4.57 23.33 -24.25
CA ASP A 458 4.99 22.01 -24.73
C ASP A 458 6.34 21.58 -24.15
N GLY A 459 6.53 21.84 -22.85
CA GLY A 459 7.76 21.55 -22.11
C GLY A 459 8.92 22.51 -22.40
N LEU A 460 8.76 23.43 -23.35
CA LEU A 460 9.77 24.40 -23.74
C LEU A 460 9.53 25.77 -23.11
N LYS A 461 10.58 26.34 -22.54
CA LYS A 461 10.54 27.69 -21.96
C LYS A 461 10.40 28.73 -23.06
N THR A 462 9.25 29.40 -23.14
CA THR A 462 8.95 30.43 -24.17
C THR A 462 9.15 31.85 -23.68
N ALA A 463 9.05 32.11 -22.38
CA ALA A 463 9.29 33.43 -21.81
C ALA A 463 9.97 33.37 -20.44
N THR A 464 10.68 34.43 -20.08
CA THR A 464 11.28 34.62 -18.76
C THR A 464 11.23 36.08 -18.37
N VAL A 465 10.69 36.37 -17.19
CA VAL A 465 10.77 37.67 -16.52
C VAL A 465 11.78 37.54 -15.39
N VAL A 466 12.83 38.35 -15.46
CA VAL A 466 13.94 38.32 -14.50
C VAL A 466 13.65 39.29 -13.35
N SER A 467 14.08 38.94 -12.14
CA SER A 467 13.91 39.79 -10.96
C SER A 467 14.42 41.24 -11.18
N PRO A 468 13.66 42.28 -10.79
CA PRO A 468 14.20 43.64 -10.65
C PRO A 468 15.33 43.75 -9.62
N VAL A 469 15.40 42.86 -8.63
CA VAL A 469 16.41 42.87 -7.56
C VAL A 469 17.73 42.30 -8.09
N LYS A 470 18.80 43.10 -8.01
CA LYS A 470 20.10 42.77 -8.64
C LYS A 470 20.72 41.48 -8.11
N MET A 471 20.54 41.16 -6.83
CA MET A 471 21.10 39.95 -6.21
C MET A 471 20.57 38.67 -6.88
N TYR A 472 19.27 38.62 -7.15
CA TYR A 472 18.59 37.46 -7.72
C TYR A 472 18.78 37.26 -9.23
N ARG A 473 19.53 38.17 -9.89
CA ARG A 473 19.97 38.00 -11.29
C ARG A 473 21.22 37.14 -11.43
N LYS A 474 21.94 36.92 -10.33
CA LYS A 474 23.14 36.08 -10.28
C LYS A 474 22.78 34.59 -10.27
N SER A 475 23.79 33.73 -10.37
CA SER A 475 23.55 32.28 -10.22
C SER A 475 22.96 32.01 -8.83
N PRO A 476 22.00 31.08 -8.68
CA PRO A 476 21.53 30.64 -7.37
C PRO A 476 22.67 30.24 -6.42
N LYS A 477 23.78 29.71 -6.96
CA LYS A 477 24.98 29.37 -6.19
C LYS A 477 25.66 30.57 -5.50
N ASP A 478 25.39 31.79 -5.97
CA ASP A 478 26.04 33.00 -5.47
C ASP A 478 25.27 33.66 -4.31
N TRP A 479 24.01 33.26 -4.08
CA TRP A 479 23.14 33.91 -3.11
C TRP A 479 22.31 32.97 -2.24
N VAL A 480 22.11 31.71 -2.66
CA VAL A 480 21.47 30.69 -1.83
C VAL A 480 22.48 30.22 -0.77
N GLN A 481 22.18 30.51 0.49
CA GLN A 481 22.96 30.07 1.64
C GLN A 481 22.57 28.63 1.98
N LYS A 482 23.55 27.74 2.00
CA LYS A 482 23.31 26.34 2.38
C LYS A 482 22.88 26.29 3.84
N ARG A 483 21.87 25.47 4.13
CA ARG A 483 21.33 25.24 5.48
C ARG A 483 20.56 26.41 6.10
N GLU A 484 20.33 27.50 5.37
CA GLU A 484 19.33 28.51 5.78
C GLU A 484 18.01 28.24 5.03
N PRO A 485 16.86 28.27 5.71
CA PRO A 485 15.56 28.19 5.06
C PRO A 485 15.19 29.52 4.40
N TYR A 486 14.52 29.43 3.25
CA TYR A 486 13.95 30.56 2.53
C TYR A 486 12.43 30.42 2.52
N ASP A 487 11.73 31.49 2.85
CA ASP A 487 10.27 31.55 2.80
C ASP A 487 9.85 32.02 1.40
N PHE A 488 9.34 31.11 0.59
CA PHE A 488 8.80 31.42 -0.72
C PHE A 488 7.28 31.58 -0.63
N GLU A 489 6.77 32.71 -1.13
CA GLU A 489 5.35 32.90 -1.41
C GLU A 489 5.20 33.18 -2.90
N VAL A 490 4.52 32.29 -3.63
CA VAL A 490 4.20 32.51 -5.04
C VAL A 490 2.70 32.48 -5.21
N ARG A 491 2.16 33.52 -5.82
CA ARG A 491 0.73 33.66 -6.08
C ARG A 491 0.46 33.92 -7.54
N TYR A 492 -0.55 33.27 -8.08
CA TYR A 492 -1.23 33.66 -9.30
C TYR A 492 -2.65 34.05 -8.95
N PHE A 493 -3.12 35.15 -9.51
CA PHE A 493 -4.53 35.53 -9.45
C PHE A 493 -4.95 36.27 -10.72
N LYS A 494 -6.19 36.06 -11.15
CA LYS A 494 -6.86 36.82 -12.20
C LYS A 494 -8.23 37.24 -11.68
N ARG A 495 -8.47 38.55 -11.58
CA ARG A 495 -9.80 39.05 -11.22
C ARG A 495 -10.74 38.94 -12.43
N THR A 496 -12.04 38.82 -12.17
CA THR A 496 -13.07 38.74 -13.21
C THR A 496 -13.03 39.95 -14.14
N GLU A 497 -12.73 41.13 -13.59
CA GLU A 497 -12.65 42.41 -14.31
C GLU A 497 -11.33 42.59 -15.08
N ASP A 498 -10.29 41.83 -14.74
CA ASP A 498 -8.97 41.96 -15.34
C ASP A 498 -8.86 41.12 -16.62
N GLU A 499 -8.36 41.71 -17.70
CA GLU A 499 -8.07 40.99 -18.96
C GLU A 499 -6.95 39.95 -18.78
N LYS A 500 -5.99 40.21 -17.88
CA LYS A 500 -4.80 39.38 -17.65
C LYS A 500 -4.65 39.04 -16.18
N GLY A 501 -4.18 37.83 -15.90
CA GLY A 501 -3.74 37.42 -14.57
C GLY A 501 -2.38 38.00 -14.20
N VAL A 502 -2.09 37.94 -12.90
CA VAL A 502 -0.83 38.38 -12.30
C VAL A 502 -0.23 37.22 -11.52
N LEU A 503 0.99 36.85 -11.89
CA LEU A 503 1.86 36.00 -11.10
C LEU A 503 2.86 36.88 -10.36
N GLU A 504 2.96 36.69 -9.05
CA GLU A 504 3.91 37.40 -8.19
C GLU A 504 4.62 36.40 -7.29
N ALA A 505 5.92 36.60 -7.09
CA ALA A 505 6.72 35.84 -6.16
C ALA A 505 7.40 36.73 -5.13
N LYS A 506 7.57 36.19 -3.94
CA LYS A 506 8.29 36.78 -2.83
C LYS A 506 9.29 35.80 -2.25
N ILE A 507 10.38 36.35 -1.71
CA ILE A 507 11.37 35.63 -0.91
C ILE A 507 11.46 36.38 0.41
N ASN A 508 11.22 35.69 1.53
CA ASN A 508 11.25 36.25 2.88
C ASN A 508 10.37 37.50 3.02
N GLY A 509 9.17 37.47 2.40
CA GLY A 509 8.21 38.58 2.41
C GLY A 509 8.44 39.67 1.36
N GLU A 510 9.60 39.75 0.72
CA GLU A 510 9.91 40.78 -0.27
C GLU A 510 9.53 40.35 -1.69
N THR A 511 8.76 41.16 -2.43
CA THR A 511 8.43 40.89 -3.83
C THR A 511 9.67 40.92 -4.72
N THR A 512 9.94 39.79 -5.35
CA THR A 512 11.15 39.55 -6.15
C THR A 512 10.88 39.52 -7.64
N VAL A 513 9.66 39.18 -8.08
CA VAL A 513 9.27 39.22 -9.50
C VAL A 513 7.75 39.28 -9.65
N LYS A 514 7.31 39.94 -10.72
CA LYS A 514 5.91 40.02 -11.13
C LYS A 514 5.79 39.82 -12.64
N LEU A 515 4.87 38.97 -13.06
CA LEU A 515 4.54 38.66 -14.45
C LEU A 515 3.04 38.91 -14.67
N THR A 516 2.69 39.60 -15.75
CA THR A 516 1.29 39.76 -16.19
C THR A 516 1.07 38.88 -17.42
N THR A 517 0.05 38.02 -17.39
CA THR A 517 -0.12 36.93 -18.36
C THR A 517 -1.59 36.48 -18.45
N ASP A 518 -1.99 35.95 -19.59
CA ASP A 518 -3.36 35.48 -19.90
C ASP A 518 -3.39 34.02 -20.41
N LYS A 519 -2.24 33.32 -20.43
CA LYS A 519 -2.15 31.99 -21.05
C LYS A 519 -2.87 30.86 -20.30
N TYR A 520 -2.53 30.66 -19.02
CA TYR A 520 -2.95 29.51 -18.23
C TYR A 520 -3.78 30.00 -17.07
N ARG A 521 -5.06 29.65 -17.10
CA ARG A 521 -6.02 30.06 -16.07
C ARG A 521 -6.32 28.95 -15.07
N LYS A 522 -6.14 27.69 -15.47
CA LYS A 522 -6.40 26.52 -14.64
C LYS A 522 -5.24 25.54 -14.65
N GLY A 523 -5.08 24.80 -13.56
CA GLY A 523 -4.15 23.68 -13.47
C GLY A 523 -3.61 23.44 -12.06
N PHE A 524 -2.61 22.56 -12.00
CA PHE A 524 -2.03 22.06 -10.76
C PHE A 524 -0.83 22.90 -10.29
N ALA A 525 -0.64 22.94 -8.97
CA ALA A 525 0.53 23.51 -8.31
C ALA A 525 1.57 22.41 -8.01
N GLY A 526 2.86 22.76 -7.92
CA GLY A 526 3.88 21.76 -7.63
C GLY A 526 5.32 22.24 -7.60
N PHE A 527 6.23 21.30 -7.79
CA PHE A 527 7.67 21.51 -7.78
C PHE A 527 8.33 20.85 -8.99
N ARG A 528 9.30 21.55 -9.55
CA ARG A 528 10.20 21.00 -10.57
C ARG A 528 11.64 21.34 -10.22
N TRP A 529 12.54 20.37 -10.35
CA TRP A 529 13.95 20.57 -10.01
C TRP A 529 14.87 19.75 -10.90
N ASN A 530 16.13 20.17 -10.94
CA ASN A 530 17.24 19.44 -11.52
C ASN A 530 18.54 19.81 -10.78
N ASP A 531 19.46 18.86 -10.60
CA ASP A 531 20.77 19.09 -9.99
C ASP A 531 20.73 19.83 -8.62
N THR A 532 19.63 19.73 -7.89
CA THR A 532 19.39 20.44 -6.63
C THR A 532 18.83 19.47 -5.59
N LYS A 533 19.33 19.51 -4.35
CA LYS A 533 18.75 18.84 -3.18
C LYS A 533 18.26 19.89 -2.22
N PHE A 534 17.01 19.77 -1.81
CA PHE A 534 16.36 20.71 -0.91
C PHE A 534 15.41 19.97 0.03
N ILE A 535 15.06 20.64 1.12
CA ILE A 535 14.12 20.17 2.12
C ILE A 535 13.01 21.20 2.16
N VAL A 536 11.77 20.77 1.97
CA VAL A 536 10.59 21.60 2.21
C VAL A 536 10.19 21.38 3.66
N GLN A 537 10.26 22.41 4.50
CA GLN A 537 9.97 22.33 5.93
C GLN A 537 8.52 22.66 6.26
N GLU A 538 7.94 23.58 5.48
CA GLU A 538 6.55 24.03 5.59
C GLU A 538 6.00 24.14 4.17
N LEU A 539 4.79 23.63 3.95
CA LEU A 539 4.11 23.70 2.66
C LEU A 539 2.62 23.97 2.86
N GLU A 540 2.14 25.03 2.23
CA GLU A 540 0.72 25.35 2.12
C GLU A 540 0.42 25.66 0.65
N VAL A 541 -0.64 25.05 0.12
CA VAL A 541 -1.18 25.38 -1.20
C VAL A 541 -2.66 25.70 -1.04
N ARG A 542 -3.06 26.88 -1.49
CA ARG A 542 -4.45 27.33 -1.39
C ARG A 542 -4.88 28.08 -2.63
N GLY A 543 -6.17 28.00 -2.98
CA GLY A 543 -6.67 28.65 -4.17
C GLY A 543 -8.15 28.43 -4.40
N LEU A 544 -8.65 28.99 -5.49
CA LEU A 544 -10.00 28.74 -5.98
C LEU A 544 -9.98 27.40 -6.72
N VAL A 545 -10.87 26.49 -6.33
CA VAL A 545 -10.91 25.12 -6.85
C VAL A 545 -11.37 25.12 -8.30
N ASP A 546 -10.71 24.33 -9.15
CA ASP A 546 -11.25 23.93 -10.44
C ASP A 546 -12.42 22.95 -10.21
N GLU A 547 -13.65 23.45 -10.31
CA GLU A 547 -14.85 22.66 -10.04
C GLU A 547 -15.02 21.47 -10.99
N GLU A 548 -14.59 21.60 -12.25
CA GLU A 548 -14.67 20.51 -13.23
C GLU A 548 -13.80 19.34 -12.77
N TRP A 549 -12.56 19.65 -12.36
CA TRP A 549 -11.65 18.66 -11.80
C TRP A 549 -12.18 18.06 -10.49
N ALA A 550 -12.64 18.88 -9.55
CA ALA A 550 -13.09 18.41 -8.24
C ALA A 550 -14.29 17.46 -8.35
N LYS A 551 -15.26 17.77 -9.21
CA LYS A 551 -16.40 16.90 -9.50
C LYS A 551 -15.97 15.59 -10.15
N ALA A 552 -15.01 15.64 -11.08
CA ALA A 552 -14.48 14.43 -11.72
C ALA A 552 -13.78 13.51 -10.70
N GLU A 553 -12.95 14.08 -9.82
CA GLU A 553 -12.18 13.33 -8.83
C GLU A 553 -13.09 12.65 -7.79
N LEU A 554 -14.11 13.36 -7.29
CA LEU A 554 -15.07 12.80 -6.32
C LEU A 554 -15.94 11.67 -6.87
N ASN A 555 -16.11 11.61 -8.19
CA ASN A 555 -16.93 10.60 -8.85
C ASN A 555 -16.12 9.37 -9.30
N LYS A 556 -14.80 9.31 -9.03
CA LYS A 556 -13.99 8.13 -9.34
C LYS A 556 -14.36 6.97 -8.42
N SER A 557 -14.51 5.78 -9.00
CA SER A 557 -14.74 4.54 -8.25
C SER A 557 -13.48 4.17 -7.47
N PRO A 558 -13.55 3.43 -6.33
CA PRO A 558 -12.36 3.03 -5.57
C PRO A 558 -11.30 2.30 -6.40
N GLU A 559 -11.71 1.57 -7.45
CA GLU A 559 -10.82 0.87 -8.39
C GLU A 559 -10.02 1.82 -9.32
N GLU A 560 -10.45 3.07 -9.50
CA GLU A 560 -9.72 4.08 -10.29
C GLU A 560 -8.88 5.04 -9.40
N SER A 561 -9.02 4.93 -8.07
CA SER A 561 -8.33 5.77 -7.08
C SER A 561 -6.97 5.19 -6.65
N SER A 562 -6.74 3.89 -6.84
CA SER A 562 -5.40 3.30 -6.70
C SER A 562 -4.61 3.60 -7.96
N GLY A 563 -3.57 4.41 -7.82
CA GLY A 563 -2.76 4.94 -8.92
C GLY A 563 -2.50 3.95 -10.06
N GLY A 564 -2.84 4.37 -11.27
CA GLY A 564 -2.31 3.79 -12.50
C GLY A 564 -0.80 3.98 -12.53
N GLY A 565 -0.09 3.08 -11.87
CA GLY A 565 1.17 2.58 -12.37
C GLY A 565 0.81 1.59 -13.47
N ASP A 566 0.82 2.04 -14.72
CA ASP A 566 1.00 1.17 -15.87
C ASP A 566 2.41 0.57 -15.78
N ASP A 567 2.60 -0.33 -14.84
CA ASP A 567 3.67 -1.32 -14.89
C ASP A 567 3.08 -2.51 -15.63
N ASP A 568 3.05 -2.40 -16.96
CA ASP A 568 3.00 -3.54 -17.87
C ASP A 568 4.22 -4.44 -17.57
N PHE A 569 4.08 -5.32 -16.58
CA PHE A 569 4.94 -6.48 -16.43
C PHE A 569 4.33 -7.62 -17.26
N ASP A 570 4.80 -7.71 -18.50
CA ASP A 570 4.78 -8.94 -19.28
C ASP A 570 5.64 -10.00 -18.55
N PHE A 571 5.01 -11.04 -17.98
CA PHE A 571 5.61 -12.36 -17.73
C PHE A 571 4.58 -13.50 -17.73
#